data_AF-A0A2W5EXH9-F1
#
_entry.id   AF-A0A2W5EXH9-F1
#
_cell.length_a   1.000
_cell.length_b   1.000
_cell.length_c   1.000
_cell.angle_alpha   90.00
_cell.angle_beta   90.00
_cell.angle_gamma   90.00
#
_symmetry.space_group_name_H-M   'P 1'
#
loop_
_entity.id
_entity.type
_entity.pdbx_description
1 polymer ?
#
loop_
_entity_poly.entity_id
_entity_poly.type
_entity_poly.pdbx_seq_one_letter_code
_entity_poly.pdbx_strand_id
1 'polypeptide(L)'
;MKTSNKVLLILGLVLLASPLLFLSFYVKAHTEPFYNNSDLTIDSKSAGMISIPTKSFNNIVVKSSNQNAYLTYTIINSEHFGIKIPEGLKGVTSATVNGKGELEIVTNHRFKYNPFLKILIYAPKSTSISFNKLEDVSTVYAGSDSLFVSAVDCKSTINIRANDPDRQSQSIGIMAKNSDISLDFNKLKNLTINVSNNAKVEQPNDYDTLRVNTLQLNIQDKSTFSAKNLIANNIVGFIAENANLIGVDRSAVKKQ
;
A
#
# COMPACT_ATOMS: atom_id res chain seq x y z
N MET A 1 25.37 11.92 62.44
CA MET A 1 24.66 12.57 61.31
C MET A 1 25.26 12.27 59.91
N LYS A 2 25.90 11.11 59.64
CA LYS A 2 26.54 10.84 58.33
C LYS A 2 25.80 9.86 57.41
N THR A 3 24.82 9.12 57.93
CA THR A 3 24.02 8.14 57.17
C THR A 3 22.80 8.75 56.50
N SER A 4 22.18 9.78 57.10
CA SER A 4 20.95 10.41 56.60
C SER A 4 21.10 11.02 55.20
N ASN A 5 22.20 11.76 54.96
CA ASN A 5 22.42 12.40 53.65
C ASN A 5 22.68 11.39 52.52
N LYS A 6 23.25 10.22 52.82
CA LYS A 6 23.48 9.17 51.82
C LYS A 6 22.17 8.48 51.43
N VAL A 7 21.31 8.21 52.41
CA VAL A 7 19.98 7.62 52.17
C VAL A 7 19.09 8.57 51.37
N LEU A 8 19.12 9.87 51.70
CA LEU A 8 18.36 10.88 50.96
C LEU A 8 18.82 10.99 49.49
N LEU A 9 20.12 10.89 49.25
CA LEU A 9 20.70 10.98 47.91
C LEU A 9 20.38 9.74 47.07
N ILE A 10 20.41 8.54 47.67
CA ILE A 10 19.99 7.29 47.01
C ILE A 10 18.49 7.32 46.69
N LEU A 11 17.66 7.78 47.63
CA LEU A 11 16.21 7.89 47.41
C LEU A 11 15.90 8.89 46.28
N GLY A 12 16.61 10.02 46.24
CA GLY A 12 16.50 11.00 45.16
C GLY A 12 16.87 10.41 43.81
N LEU A 13 17.95 9.63 43.72
CA LEU A 13 18.35 8.94 42.49
C LEU A 13 17.31 7.93 42.01
N VAL A 14 16.73 7.13 42.92
CA VAL A 14 15.70 6.13 42.57
C VAL A 14 14.42 6.81 42.08
N LEU A 15 13.99 7.89 42.74
CA LEU A 15 12.79 8.64 42.34
C LEU A 15 12.96 9.35 40.99
N LEU A 16 14.19 9.72 40.62
CA LEU A 16 14.49 10.37 39.34
C LEU A 16 14.67 9.33 38.22
N ALA A 17 15.27 8.18 38.52
CA ALA A 17 15.48 7.10 37.55
C ALA A 17 14.20 6.31 37.24
N SER A 18 13.31 6.12 38.22
CA SER A 18 12.07 5.34 38.07
C SER A 18 11.17 5.83 36.93
N PRO A 19 10.81 7.13 36.84
CA PRO A 19 10.00 7.65 35.74
C PRO A 19 10.69 7.51 34.38
N LEU A 20 12.01 7.66 34.33
CA LEU A 20 12.77 7.53 33.08
C LEU A 20 12.81 6.09 32.59
N LEU A 21 12.96 5.12 33.50
CA LEU A 21 12.89 3.70 33.17
C LEU A 21 11.48 3.29 32.76
N PHE A 22 10.45 3.80 33.45
CA PHE A 22 9.05 3.56 33.10
C PHE A 22 8.70 4.18 31.74
N LEU A 23 9.14 5.40 31.47
CA LEU A 23 8.95 6.06 30.17
C LEU A 23 9.71 5.30 29.06
N SER A 24 10.95 4.88 29.31
CA SER A 24 11.73 4.08 28.35
C SER A 24 11.08 2.74 28.05
N PHE A 25 10.57 2.06 29.08
CA PHE A 25 9.82 0.81 28.91
C PHE A 25 8.49 1.06 28.19
N TYR A 26 7.76 2.10 28.57
CA TYR A 26 6.48 2.47 27.96
C TYR A 26 6.64 2.82 26.49
N VAL A 27 7.63 3.66 26.16
CA VAL A 27 8.03 3.97 24.79
C VAL A 27 8.44 2.68 24.09
N LYS A 28 9.34 1.86 24.63
CA LYS A 28 9.75 0.61 23.96
C LYS A 28 8.60 -0.39 23.76
N ALA A 29 7.60 -0.41 24.64
CA ALA A 29 6.46 -1.30 24.58
C ALA A 29 5.32 -0.77 23.68
N HIS A 30 5.20 0.55 23.51
CA HIS A 30 4.07 1.18 22.79
C HIS A 30 4.49 2.00 21.56
N THR A 31 5.77 2.34 21.42
CA THR A 31 6.35 2.70 20.12
C THR A 31 6.84 1.42 19.48
N GLU A 32 5.96 0.81 18.67
CA GLU A 32 6.48 -0.04 17.61
C GLU A 32 7.45 0.82 16.77
N PRO A 33 8.57 0.25 16.32
CA PRO A 33 9.52 1.01 15.54
C PRO A 33 8.76 1.66 14.38
N PHE A 34 8.76 2.99 14.35
CA PHE A 34 8.46 3.71 13.12
C PHE A 34 9.44 3.15 12.09
N TYR A 35 8.97 2.26 11.23
CA TYR A 35 9.79 1.64 10.20
C TYR A 35 10.10 2.73 9.18
N ASN A 36 11.12 3.54 9.49
CA ASN A 36 11.73 4.43 8.52
C ASN A 36 12.21 3.54 7.38
N ASN A 37 11.65 3.75 6.20
CA ASN A 37 11.88 2.89 5.04
C ASN A 37 13.36 2.89 4.55
N SER A 38 14.26 3.60 5.24
CA SER A 38 15.65 3.87 4.85
C SER A 38 16.65 2.75 5.18
N ASP A 39 16.37 1.83 6.12
CA ASP A 39 17.29 0.72 6.50
C ASP A 39 16.81 -0.69 6.08
N LEU A 40 15.85 -0.73 5.17
CA LEU A 40 15.11 -1.93 4.80
C LEU A 40 15.73 -2.61 3.57
N THR A 41 16.90 -3.26 3.67
CA THR A 41 17.24 -4.31 2.70
C THR A 41 16.54 -5.60 3.10
N ILE A 42 16.33 -6.55 2.17
CA ILE A 42 15.74 -7.86 2.54
C ILE A 42 16.65 -8.62 3.52
N ASP A 43 17.96 -8.41 3.41
CA ASP A 43 18.99 -9.11 4.19
C ASP A 43 19.25 -8.49 5.57
N SER A 44 18.82 -7.24 5.81
CA SER A 44 18.97 -6.62 7.13
C SER A 44 18.00 -7.25 8.13
N LYS A 45 18.46 -7.49 9.36
CA LYS A 45 17.56 -7.88 10.45
C LYS A 45 16.67 -6.69 10.80
N SER A 46 15.36 -6.89 10.75
CA SER A 46 14.37 -5.88 11.17
C SER A 46 13.64 -6.42 12.40
N ALA A 47 13.55 -5.62 13.47
CA ALA A 47 12.86 -6.03 14.69
C ALA A 47 11.39 -6.35 14.39
N GLY A 48 10.88 -7.47 14.93
CA GLY A 48 9.47 -7.86 14.75
C GLY A 48 9.09 -8.34 13.34
N MET A 49 10.06 -8.51 12.43
CA MET A 49 9.84 -8.90 11.05
C MET A 49 10.65 -10.14 10.69
N ILE A 50 10.08 -10.97 9.82
CA ILE A 50 10.71 -12.17 9.28
C ILE A 50 10.89 -11.98 7.77
N SER A 51 12.13 -12.11 7.31
CA SER A 51 12.44 -12.19 5.87
C SER A 51 12.12 -13.57 5.33
N ILE A 52 11.40 -13.61 4.21
CA ILE A 52 11.15 -14.81 3.42
C ILE A 52 11.82 -14.57 2.07
N PRO A 53 13.00 -15.17 1.82
CA PRO A 53 13.65 -15.12 0.52
C PRO A 53 12.76 -15.75 -0.54
N THR A 54 12.71 -15.15 -1.72
CA THR A 54 11.92 -15.66 -2.85
C THR A 54 12.80 -15.81 -4.08
N LYS A 55 12.39 -16.67 -5.02
CA LYS A 55 12.90 -16.59 -6.39
C LYS A 55 12.53 -15.24 -7.01
N SER A 56 13.14 -14.90 -8.15
CA SER A 56 12.73 -13.74 -8.94
C SER A 56 11.27 -13.85 -9.38
N PHE A 57 10.57 -12.72 -9.38
CA PHE A 57 9.17 -12.62 -9.81
C PHE A 57 8.95 -11.27 -10.51
N ASN A 58 7.94 -11.21 -11.39
CA ASN A 58 7.57 -9.97 -12.10
C ASN A 58 6.17 -9.46 -11.69
N ASN A 59 5.35 -10.34 -11.13
CA ASN A 59 3.98 -10.08 -10.74
C ASN A 59 3.73 -10.57 -9.32
N ILE A 60 2.89 -9.86 -8.60
CA ILE A 60 2.45 -10.20 -7.25
C ILE A 60 0.96 -10.54 -7.33
N VAL A 61 0.58 -11.68 -6.79
CA VAL A 61 -0.82 -12.11 -6.71
C VAL A 61 -1.17 -12.29 -5.25
N VAL A 62 -2.05 -11.44 -4.75
CA VAL A 62 -2.58 -11.54 -3.39
C VAL A 62 -3.86 -12.37 -3.44
N LYS A 63 -3.83 -13.50 -2.74
CA LYS A 63 -4.99 -14.36 -2.55
C LYS A 63 -5.33 -14.36 -1.07
N SER A 64 -6.60 -14.18 -0.74
CA SER A 64 -7.08 -14.48 0.61
C SER A 64 -7.94 -15.73 0.56
N SER A 65 -7.69 -16.67 1.47
CA SER A 65 -8.61 -17.79 1.70
C SER A 65 -9.69 -17.43 2.73
N ASN A 66 -9.52 -16.32 3.45
CA ASN A 66 -10.34 -15.94 4.60
C ASN A 66 -10.75 -14.45 4.58
N GLN A 67 -12.01 -14.22 4.93
CA GLN A 67 -12.77 -12.99 4.67
C GLN A 67 -12.44 -11.76 5.54
N ASN A 68 -11.27 -11.65 6.19
CA ASN A 68 -10.94 -10.49 7.06
C ASN A 68 -9.42 -10.23 7.20
N ALA A 69 -8.74 -9.76 6.15
CA ALA A 69 -7.32 -9.39 6.21
C ALA A 69 -7.08 -7.94 5.78
N TYR A 70 -7.11 -7.02 6.76
CA TYR A 70 -6.66 -5.63 6.57
C TYR A 70 -5.14 -5.58 6.53
N LEU A 71 -4.58 -5.77 5.33
CA LEU A 71 -3.14 -5.82 5.11
C LEU A 71 -2.67 -4.61 4.29
N THR A 72 -1.54 -4.05 4.73
CA THR A 72 -0.83 -3.04 3.97
C THR A 72 0.31 -3.72 3.21
N TYR A 73 0.32 -3.61 1.89
CA TYR A 73 1.41 -4.05 1.03
C TYR A 73 2.27 -2.85 0.66
N THR A 74 3.58 -2.96 0.81
CA THR A 74 4.51 -1.90 0.42
C THR A 74 5.56 -2.47 -0.50
N ILE A 75 5.56 -1.97 -1.73
CA ILE A 75 6.49 -2.39 -2.76
C ILE A 75 7.73 -1.50 -2.65
N ILE A 76 8.88 -2.12 -2.40
CA ILE A 76 10.17 -1.47 -2.24
C ILE A 76 11.03 -1.82 -3.44
N ASN A 77 11.50 -0.79 -4.14
CA ASN A 77 12.45 -0.97 -5.22
C ASN A 77 13.79 -1.50 -4.66
N SER A 78 14.16 -2.71 -5.04
CA SER A 78 15.37 -3.38 -4.58
C SER A 78 15.96 -4.24 -5.68
N GLU A 79 17.28 -4.42 -5.67
CA GLU A 79 17.96 -5.39 -6.56
C GLU A 79 17.72 -6.84 -6.12
N HIS A 80 17.26 -7.04 -4.87
CA HIS A 80 16.95 -8.34 -4.31
C HIS A 80 15.45 -8.62 -4.33
N PHE A 81 15.11 -9.89 -4.50
CA PHE A 81 13.75 -10.38 -4.41
C PHE A 81 13.50 -10.97 -3.02
N GLY A 82 12.35 -10.63 -2.45
CA GLY A 82 11.91 -11.24 -1.20
C GLY A 82 10.73 -10.53 -0.60
N ILE A 83 10.24 -11.05 0.51
CA ILE A 83 9.25 -10.34 1.32
C ILE A 83 9.69 -10.29 2.78
N LYS A 84 9.26 -9.25 3.50
CA LYS A 84 9.26 -9.24 4.96
C LYS A 84 7.83 -9.16 5.48
N ILE A 85 7.53 -10.02 6.45
CA ILE A 85 6.24 -10.05 7.14
C ILE A 85 6.44 -9.84 8.64
N PRO A 86 5.47 -9.28 9.37
CA PRO A 86 5.51 -9.25 10.83
C PRO A 86 5.61 -10.67 11.40
N GLU A 87 6.31 -10.84 12.52
CA GLU A 87 6.43 -12.12 13.23
C GLU A 87 5.05 -12.73 13.55
N GLY A 88 4.05 -11.90 13.86
CA GLY A 88 2.67 -12.32 14.08
C GLY A 88 1.97 -12.93 12.86
N LEU A 89 2.52 -12.76 11.65
CA LEU A 89 2.02 -13.40 10.42
C LEU A 89 2.73 -14.75 10.12
N LYS A 90 3.69 -15.16 10.94
CA LYS A 90 4.40 -16.44 10.76
C LYS A 90 3.42 -17.61 10.84
N GLY A 91 3.45 -18.49 9.85
CA GLY A 91 2.62 -19.70 9.79
C GLY A 91 1.19 -19.46 9.32
N VAL A 92 0.75 -18.20 9.19
CA VAL A 92 -0.58 -17.84 8.66
C VAL A 92 -0.51 -17.12 7.31
N THR A 93 0.65 -16.55 6.97
CA THR A 93 0.96 -16.02 5.65
C THR A 93 2.03 -16.87 4.99
N SER A 94 1.79 -17.29 3.75
CA SER A 94 2.77 -17.96 2.90
C SER A 94 3.06 -17.11 1.66
N ALA A 95 4.30 -17.16 1.19
CA ALA A 95 4.70 -16.52 -0.04
C ALA A 95 5.55 -17.44 -0.89
N THR A 96 5.09 -17.72 -2.11
CA THR A 96 5.72 -18.68 -3.01
C THR A 96 5.70 -18.17 -4.43
N VAL A 97 6.79 -18.33 -5.16
CA VAL A 97 6.82 -18.04 -6.60
C VAL A 97 6.36 -19.28 -7.36
N ASN A 98 5.27 -19.15 -8.12
CA ASN A 98 4.69 -20.24 -8.89
C ASN A 98 5.47 -20.48 -10.21
N GLY A 99 5.06 -21.49 -10.99
CA GLY A 99 5.72 -21.84 -12.26
C GLY A 99 5.63 -20.77 -13.36
N LYS A 100 4.79 -19.73 -13.19
CA LYS A 100 4.66 -18.58 -14.10
C LYS A 100 5.55 -17.39 -13.71
N GLY A 101 6.30 -17.51 -12.61
CA GLY A 101 7.10 -16.40 -12.08
C GLY A 101 6.27 -15.37 -11.29
N GLU A 102 5.07 -15.74 -10.84
CA GLU A 102 4.22 -14.88 -10.01
C GLU A 102 4.48 -15.17 -8.52
N LEU A 103 4.74 -14.13 -7.74
CA LEU A 103 4.76 -14.21 -6.28
C LEU A 103 3.33 -14.31 -5.76
N GLU A 104 2.94 -15.48 -5.29
CA GLU A 104 1.65 -15.70 -4.64
C GLU A 104 1.78 -15.45 -3.14
N ILE A 105 1.06 -14.45 -2.63
CA ILE A 105 0.94 -14.17 -1.20
C ILE A 105 -0.43 -14.66 -0.76
N VAL A 106 -0.45 -15.63 0.15
CA VAL A 106 -1.68 -16.22 0.68
C VAL A 106 -1.72 -16.01 2.19
N THR A 107 -2.82 -15.44 2.68
CA THR A 107 -3.07 -15.28 4.11
C THR A 107 -4.29 -16.08 4.53
N ASN A 108 -4.12 -16.98 5.51
CA ASN A 108 -5.13 -17.95 5.95
C ASN A 108 -5.70 -17.62 7.34
N HIS A 109 -5.55 -16.40 7.82
CA HIS A 109 -6.03 -15.97 9.14
C HIS A 109 -6.85 -14.69 9.06
N ARG A 110 -7.83 -14.56 9.97
CA ARG A 110 -8.66 -13.37 10.10
C ARG A 110 -8.03 -12.45 11.14
N PHE A 111 -7.66 -11.25 10.73
CA PHE A 111 -7.12 -10.24 11.63
C PHE A 111 -8.20 -9.21 11.93
N LYS A 112 -8.30 -8.80 13.20
CA LYS A 112 -8.97 -7.53 13.50
C LYS A 112 -8.22 -6.41 12.81
N TYR A 113 -8.93 -5.37 12.37
CA TYR A 113 -8.32 -4.20 11.75
C TYR A 113 -7.09 -3.75 12.54
N ASN A 114 -5.93 -3.86 11.92
CA ASN A 114 -4.68 -3.40 12.46
C ASN A 114 -3.92 -2.70 11.33
N PRO A 115 -3.89 -1.36 11.30
CA PRO A 115 -3.24 -0.61 10.24
C PRO A 115 -1.72 -0.84 10.20
N PHE A 116 -1.15 -1.45 11.24
CA PHE A 116 0.27 -1.71 11.38
C PHE A 116 0.71 -3.07 10.80
N LEU A 117 -0.23 -3.92 10.35
CA LEU A 117 0.13 -5.17 9.66
C LEU A 117 0.58 -4.89 8.22
N LYS A 118 1.88 -4.65 8.07
CA LYS A 118 2.54 -4.27 6.82
C LYS A 118 3.39 -5.41 6.26
N ILE A 119 3.10 -5.83 5.04
CA ILE A 119 3.92 -6.75 4.24
C ILE A 119 4.81 -5.91 3.31
N LEU A 120 6.12 -6.09 3.44
CA LEU A 120 7.11 -5.43 2.59
C LEU A 120 7.49 -6.38 1.46
N ILE A 121 7.46 -5.91 0.23
CA ILE A 121 7.77 -6.69 -0.97
C ILE A 121 8.92 -6.04 -1.69
N TYR A 122 10.02 -6.77 -1.85
CA TYR A 122 11.25 -6.32 -2.48
C TYR A 122 11.33 -6.86 -3.89
N ALA A 123 11.42 -5.95 -4.86
CA ALA A 123 11.52 -6.28 -6.27
C ALA A 123 12.12 -5.10 -7.05
N PRO A 124 12.74 -5.36 -8.22
CA PRO A 124 13.21 -4.29 -9.09
C PRO A 124 12.06 -3.47 -9.72
N LYS A 125 12.42 -2.29 -10.24
CA LYS A 125 11.63 -1.10 -10.67
C LYS A 125 10.22 -1.24 -11.30
N SER A 126 9.73 -2.41 -11.66
CA SER A 126 8.36 -2.62 -12.15
C SER A 126 7.79 -3.89 -11.58
N THR A 127 6.69 -3.75 -10.84
CA THR A 127 5.88 -4.90 -10.43
C THR A 127 4.41 -4.59 -10.72
N SER A 128 3.67 -5.64 -11.08
CA SER A 128 2.23 -5.61 -10.97
C SER A 128 1.81 -6.23 -9.65
N ILE A 129 0.70 -5.76 -9.08
CA ILE A 129 0.02 -6.40 -7.96
C ILE A 129 -1.43 -6.63 -8.31
N SER A 130 -1.89 -7.86 -8.13
CA SER A 130 -3.24 -8.29 -8.47
C SER A 130 -3.97 -8.81 -7.24
N PHE A 131 -5.18 -8.32 -7.06
CA PHE A 131 -6.13 -8.68 -6.02
C PHE A 131 -7.33 -9.36 -6.67
N ASN A 132 -7.61 -10.60 -6.25
CA ASN A 132 -8.71 -11.38 -6.80
C ASN A 132 -9.61 -11.85 -5.66
N LYS A 133 -10.89 -11.49 -5.72
CA LYS A 133 -11.91 -11.91 -4.75
C LYS A 133 -11.54 -11.57 -3.30
N LEU A 134 -10.89 -10.43 -3.10
CA LEU A 134 -10.64 -9.93 -1.74
C LEU A 134 -11.91 -9.39 -1.12
N GLU A 135 -12.14 -9.73 0.14
CA GLU A 135 -13.28 -9.20 0.88
C GLU A 135 -12.94 -7.92 1.67
N ASP A 136 -11.65 -7.62 1.87
CA ASP A 136 -11.19 -6.58 2.80
C ASP A 136 -10.23 -5.55 2.22
N VAL A 137 -10.25 -4.39 2.85
CA VAL A 137 -9.47 -3.22 2.48
C VAL A 137 -7.99 -3.55 2.53
N SER A 138 -7.35 -3.46 1.37
CA SER A 138 -5.90 -3.53 1.24
C SER A 138 -5.36 -2.16 0.86
N THR A 139 -4.23 -1.78 1.46
CA THR A 139 -3.50 -0.58 1.08
C THR A 139 -2.23 -0.97 0.35
N VAL A 140 -1.95 -0.37 -0.79
CA VAL A 140 -0.73 -0.57 -1.56
C VAL A 140 0.06 0.72 -1.59
N TYR A 141 1.29 0.67 -1.07
CA TYR A 141 2.26 1.75 -1.22
C TYR A 141 3.16 1.48 -2.41
N ALA A 142 3.10 2.39 -3.39
CA ALA A 142 3.96 2.37 -4.57
C ALA A 142 5.32 2.99 -4.23
N GLY A 143 6.36 2.17 -4.09
CA GLY A 143 7.76 2.62 -3.98
C GLY A 143 8.56 2.49 -5.28
N SER A 144 7.95 1.99 -6.36
CA SER A 144 8.56 1.80 -7.68
C SER A 144 8.29 2.98 -8.62
N ASP A 145 9.11 3.11 -9.67
CA ASP A 145 8.91 4.15 -10.70
C ASP A 145 7.62 3.88 -11.50
N SER A 146 7.21 2.61 -11.58
CA SER A 146 5.94 2.20 -12.18
C SER A 146 5.26 1.10 -11.37
N LEU A 147 3.93 1.16 -11.29
CA LEU A 147 3.10 0.15 -10.62
C LEU A 147 1.84 -0.09 -11.44
N PHE A 148 1.52 -1.37 -11.66
CA PHE A 148 0.22 -1.77 -12.19
C PHE A 148 -0.59 -2.47 -11.09
N VAL A 149 -1.79 -1.98 -10.80
CA VAL A 149 -2.70 -2.57 -9.82
C VAL A 149 -3.92 -3.13 -10.52
N SER A 150 -4.23 -4.40 -10.27
CA SER A 150 -5.44 -5.06 -10.74
C SER A 150 -6.31 -5.47 -9.56
N ALA A 151 -7.59 -5.14 -9.59
CA ALA A 151 -8.59 -5.62 -8.65
C ALA A 151 -9.79 -6.23 -9.40
N VAL A 152 -10.08 -7.50 -9.13
CA VAL A 152 -11.18 -8.23 -9.76
C VAL A 152 -12.05 -8.88 -8.68
N ASP A 153 -13.35 -8.59 -8.73
CA ASP A 153 -14.37 -9.10 -7.82
C ASP A 153 -14.05 -8.87 -6.32
N CYS A 154 -13.40 -7.76 -5.99
CA CYS A 154 -13.10 -7.35 -4.63
C CYS A 154 -14.30 -6.60 -4.02
N LYS A 155 -14.75 -7.02 -2.84
CA LYS A 155 -15.88 -6.40 -2.13
C LYS A 155 -15.52 -5.07 -1.45
N SER A 156 -14.24 -4.89 -1.17
CA SER A 156 -13.69 -3.73 -0.47
C SER A 156 -12.93 -2.81 -1.42
N THR A 157 -12.83 -1.54 -1.04
CA THR A 157 -11.95 -0.59 -1.72
C THR A 157 -10.47 -0.95 -1.52
N ILE A 158 -9.71 -1.01 -2.61
CA ILE A 158 -8.25 -1.08 -2.57
C ILE A 158 -7.70 0.34 -2.58
N ASN A 159 -6.93 0.72 -1.57
CA ASN A 159 -6.28 2.03 -1.51
C ASN A 159 -4.88 1.94 -2.14
N ILE A 160 -4.58 2.80 -3.11
CA ILE A 160 -3.24 2.89 -3.71
C ILE A 160 -2.67 4.25 -3.35
N ARG A 161 -1.51 4.27 -2.69
CA ARG A 161 -0.84 5.48 -2.20
C ARG A 161 0.60 5.54 -2.66
N ALA A 162 1.15 6.75 -2.77
CA ALA A 162 2.59 6.93 -2.88
C ALA A 162 3.29 6.56 -1.55
N ASN A 163 4.46 5.92 -1.60
CA ASN A 163 5.28 5.71 -0.39
C ASN A 163 5.92 7.02 0.11
N ASP A 164 6.07 7.99 -0.78
CA ASP A 164 6.55 9.34 -0.51
C ASP A 164 5.62 10.32 -1.25
N PRO A 165 4.85 11.17 -0.54
CA PRO A 165 3.88 12.07 -1.16
C PRO A 165 4.53 13.16 -2.03
N ASP A 166 5.79 13.49 -1.78
CA ASP A 166 6.54 14.49 -2.55
C ASP A 166 7.20 13.87 -3.79
N ARG A 167 7.38 12.54 -3.80
CA ARG A 167 7.93 11.83 -4.94
C ARG A 167 6.87 11.70 -6.05
N GLN A 168 7.16 12.33 -7.18
CA GLN A 168 6.41 12.10 -8.41
C GLN A 168 6.56 10.63 -8.83
N SER A 169 5.50 9.84 -8.69
CA SER A 169 5.43 8.50 -9.27
C SER A 169 5.36 8.62 -10.80
N GLN A 170 6.14 7.82 -11.54
CA GLN A 170 6.23 8.02 -12.98
C GLN A 170 5.03 7.44 -13.71
N SER A 171 4.64 6.19 -13.45
CA SER A 171 3.51 5.58 -14.17
C SER A 171 2.67 4.67 -13.27
N ILE A 172 1.38 4.96 -13.14
CA ILE A 172 0.42 4.09 -12.45
C ILE A 172 -0.57 3.55 -13.47
N GLY A 173 -0.75 2.23 -13.48
CA GLY A 173 -1.79 1.56 -14.24
C GLY A 173 -2.78 0.91 -13.28
N ILE A 174 -4.07 1.01 -13.60
CA ILE A 174 -5.16 0.49 -12.79
C ILE A 174 -6.09 -0.32 -13.69
N MET A 175 -6.45 -1.51 -13.22
CA MET A 175 -7.55 -2.31 -13.75
C MET A 175 -8.50 -2.65 -12.62
N ALA A 176 -9.75 -2.20 -12.72
CA ALA A 176 -10.80 -2.51 -11.78
C ALA A 176 -11.98 -3.17 -12.50
N LYS A 177 -12.38 -4.34 -12.02
CA LYS A 177 -13.53 -5.09 -12.56
C LYS A 177 -14.40 -5.57 -11.41
N ASN A 178 -15.62 -5.04 -11.30
CA ASN A 178 -16.50 -5.30 -10.16
C ASN A 178 -15.75 -5.12 -8.82
N SER A 179 -15.03 -4.01 -8.69
CA SER A 179 -14.13 -3.70 -7.58
C SER A 179 -13.95 -2.19 -7.47
N ASP A 180 -13.73 -1.70 -6.26
CA ASP A 180 -13.50 -0.29 -6.02
C ASP A 180 -12.02 -0.04 -5.71
N ILE A 181 -11.47 1.04 -6.26
CA ILE A 181 -10.10 1.47 -6.03
C ILE A 181 -10.09 2.95 -5.66
N SER A 182 -9.40 3.28 -4.57
CA SER A 182 -9.10 4.64 -4.16
C SER A 182 -7.66 4.97 -4.54
N LEU A 183 -7.49 6.08 -5.26
CA LEU A 183 -6.22 6.55 -5.78
C LEU A 183 -5.76 7.79 -5.01
N ASP A 184 -4.67 7.64 -4.27
CA ASP A 184 -4.10 8.67 -3.41
C ASP A 184 -2.76 9.13 -3.99
N PHE A 185 -2.84 10.04 -4.96
CA PHE A 185 -1.69 10.70 -5.59
C PHE A 185 -2.02 12.14 -5.95
N ASN A 186 -1.02 13.02 -5.81
CA ASN A 186 -1.11 14.41 -6.24
C ASN A 186 -0.52 14.65 -7.64
N LYS A 187 0.48 13.84 -8.03
CA LYS A 187 1.22 14.05 -9.28
C LYS A 187 1.71 12.74 -9.88
N LEU A 188 1.39 12.52 -11.16
CA LEU A 188 1.79 11.36 -11.95
C LEU A 188 2.31 11.80 -13.33
N LYS A 189 3.28 11.08 -13.90
CA LYS A 189 3.62 11.28 -15.32
C LYS A 189 2.60 10.56 -16.22
N ASN A 190 2.33 9.28 -15.98
CA ASN A 190 1.29 8.54 -16.70
C ASN A 190 0.29 7.92 -15.72
N LEU A 191 -1.00 8.02 -16.03
CA LEU A 191 -2.07 7.31 -15.34
C LEU A 191 -2.90 6.55 -16.38
N THR A 192 -3.01 5.23 -16.25
CA THR A 192 -3.88 4.40 -17.09
C THR A 192 -4.98 3.80 -16.22
N ILE A 193 -6.23 4.00 -16.60
CA ILE A 193 -7.41 3.59 -15.85
C ILE A 193 -8.27 2.70 -16.77
N ASN A 194 -8.41 1.42 -16.41
CA ASN A 194 -9.33 0.49 -17.06
C ASN A 194 -10.39 0.07 -16.04
N VAL A 195 -11.65 0.40 -16.28
CA VAL A 195 -12.73 0.19 -15.30
C VAL A 195 -13.93 -0.41 -16.02
N SER A 196 -14.42 -1.54 -15.52
CA SER A 196 -15.52 -2.30 -16.13
C SER A 196 -16.39 -2.98 -15.07
N ASN A 197 -17.55 -3.52 -15.49
CA ASN A 197 -18.45 -4.29 -14.64
C ASN A 197 -18.88 -3.56 -13.35
N ASN A 198 -19.32 -2.30 -13.46
CA ASN A 198 -19.76 -1.47 -12.34
C ASN A 198 -18.66 -1.16 -11.29
N ALA A 199 -17.39 -1.35 -11.62
CA ALA A 199 -16.27 -0.92 -10.78
C ALA A 199 -16.18 0.62 -10.64
N LYS A 200 -15.54 1.08 -9.57
CA LYS A 200 -15.25 2.50 -9.32
C LYS A 200 -13.74 2.71 -9.12
N VAL A 201 -13.21 3.77 -9.73
CA VAL A 201 -11.91 4.32 -9.38
C VAL A 201 -12.11 5.77 -8.94
N GLU A 202 -11.70 6.11 -7.75
CA GLU A 202 -11.86 7.47 -7.21
C GLU A 202 -10.56 8.03 -6.65
N GLN A 203 -10.31 9.32 -6.88
CA GLN A 203 -9.40 10.08 -6.05
C GLN A 203 -10.21 10.71 -4.90
N PRO A 204 -9.87 10.44 -3.63
CA PRO A 204 -10.55 11.03 -2.49
C PRO A 204 -10.53 12.56 -2.51
N ASN A 205 -11.57 13.16 -1.92
CA ASN A 205 -11.79 14.61 -1.90
C ASN A 205 -10.78 15.40 -1.06
N ASP A 206 -9.95 14.72 -0.27
CA ASP A 206 -8.98 15.32 0.66
C ASP A 206 -7.77 15.92 -0.08
N TYR A 207 -7.65 15.67 -1.39
CA TYR A 207 -6.56 16.17 -2.21
C TYR A 207 -6.97 17.37 -3.07
N ASP A 208 -6.12 18.39 -3.06
CA ASP A 208 -6.38 19.65 -3.77
C ASP A 208 -6.39 19.47 -5.29
N THR A 209 -5.49 18.67 -5.88
CA THR A 209 -5.39 18.49 -7.34
C THR A 209 -4.61 17.22 -7.70
N LEU A 210 -5.14 16.40 -8.62
CA LEU A 210 -4.36 15.35 -9.29
C LEU A 210 -3.81 15.89 -10.61
N ARG A 211 -2.49 15.98 -10.72
CA ARG A 211 -1.80 16.39 -11.95
C ARG A 211 -1.24 15.18 -12.68
N VAL A 212 -1.64 14.99 -13.93
CA VAL A 212 -1.17 13.88 -14.78
C VAL A 212 -0.63 14.43 -16.09
N ASN A 213 0.52 13.96 -16.59
CA ASN A 213 0.94 14.35 -17.94
C ASN A 213 0.11 13.62 -18.99
N THR A 214 0.04 12.29 -18.92
CA THR A 214 -0.78 11.48 -19.82
C THR A 214 -1.80 10.67 -19.04
N LEU A 215 -3.08 10.92 -19.28
CA LEU A 215 -4.19 10.15 -18.74
C LEU A 215 -4.81 9.28 -19.85
N GLN A 216 -4.80 7.97 -19.65
CA GLN A 216 -5.52 7.03 -20.50
C GLN A 216 -6.72 6.47 -19.73
N LEU A 217 -7.92 6.64 -20.27
CA LEU A 217 -9.18 6.18 -19.67
C LEU A 217 -9.85 5.15 -20.57
N ASN A 218 -10.18 3.99 -20.02
CA ASN A 218 -11.01 2.97 -20.67
C ASN A 218 -12.11 2.60 -19.67
N ILE A 219 -13.26 3.28 -19.75
CA ILE A 219 -14.36 3.11 -18.81
C ILE A 219 -15.54 2.47 -19.55
N GLN A 220 -15.97 1.31 -19.09
CA GLN A 220 -17.01 0.48 -19.70
C GLN A 220 -18.20 0.30 -18.74
N ASP A 221 -19.35 -0.12 -19.27
CA ASP A 221 -20.55 -0.38 -18.48
C ASP A 221 -20.97 0.82 -17.61
N LYS A 222 -21.59 0.57 -16.44
CA LYS A 222 -21.94 1.61 -15.46
C LYS A 222 -20.78 2.00 -14.54
N SER A 223 -19.54 1.74 -14.96
CA SER A 223 -18.36 2.05 -14.15
C SER A 223 -18.09 3.53 -14.02
N THR A 224 -17.32 3.90 -13.00
CA THR A 224 -17.06 5.29 -12.64
C THR A 224 -15.57 5.58 -12.48
N PHE A 225 -15.10 6.68 -13.07
CA PHE A 225 -13.86 7.36 -12.67
C PHE A 225 -14.19 8.75 -12.14
N SER A 226 -13.68 9.09 -10.95
CA SER A 226 -13.93 10.37 -10.30
C SER A 226 -12.64 10.99 -9.73
N ALA A 227 -12.38 12.26 -10.06
CA ALA A 227 -11.28 13.03 -9.48
C ALA A 227 -11.67 14.51 -9.37
N LYS A 228 -11.71 15.07 -8.15
CA LYS A 228 -12.34 16.37 -7.86
C LYS A 228 -11.67 17.56 -8.53
N ASN A 229 -10.37 17.48 -8.82
CA ASN A 229 -9.57 18.54 -9.46
C ASN A 229 -8.47 17.91 -10.32
N LEU A 230 -8.85 17.20 -11.38
CA LEU A 230 -7.90 16.59 -12.30
C LEU A 230 -7.37 17.64 -13.29
N ILE A 231 -6.04 17.72 -13.42
CA ILE A 231 -5.35 18.42 -14.51
C ILE A 231 -4.55 17.40 -15.30
N ALA A 232 -4.92 17.19 -16.56
CA ALA A 232 -4.20 16.31 -17.48
C ALA A 232 -3.74 17.04 -18.74
N ASN A 233 -2.46 16.89 -19.13
CA ASN A 233 -1.95 17.53 -20.35
C ASN A 233 -2.41 16.82 -21.62
N ASN A 234 -2.52 15.50 -21.57
CA ASN A 234 -3.01 14.66 -22.65
C ASN A 234 -4.01 13.65 -22.10
N ILE A 235 -5.19 13.57 -22.70
CA ILE A 235 -6.23 12.60 -22.35
C ILE A 235 -6.54 11.75 -23.58
N VAL A 236 -6.47 10.43 -23.42
CA VAL A 236 -6.76 9.46 -24.48
C VAL A 236 -7.63 8.33 -23.95
N GLY A 237 -8.29 7.61 -24.86
CA GLY A 237 -9.01 6.38 -24.56
C GLY A 237 -10.51 6.47 -24.87
N PHE A 238 -11.30 5.66 -24.16
CA PHE A 238 -12.71 5.39 -24.43
C PHE A 238 -13.56 5.46 -23.16
N ILE A 239 -14.76 6.03 -23.28
CA ILE A 239 -15.76 6.09 -22.22
C ILE A 239 -17.10 5.66 -22.81
N ALA A 240 -17.65 4.54 -22.33
CA ALA A 240 -18.96 4.04 -22.74
C ALA A 240 -20.08 5.03 -22.40
N GLU A 241 -21.17 5.01 -23.16
CA GLU A 241 -22.30 5.96 -22.98
C GLU A 241 -22.93 5.90 -21.57
N ASN A 242 -22.93 4.71 -20.96
CA ASN A 242 -23.47 4.45 -19.63
C ASN A 242 -22.46 4.62 -18.49
N ALA A 243 -21.21 4.98 -18.82
CA ALA A 243 -20.15 5.18 -17.84
C ALA A 243 -20.17 6.59 -17.25
N ASN A 244 -19.64 6.71 -16.03
CA ASN A 244 -19.57 7.98 -15.33
C ASN A 244 -18.13 8.50 -15.28
N LEU A 245 -17.95 9.71 -15.79
CA LEU A 245 -16.74 10.51 -15.62
C LEU A 245 -17.09 11.77 -14.85
N ILE A 246 -16.48 11.95 -13.67
CA ILE A 246 -16.76 13.04 -12.73
C ILE A 246 -15.45 13.81 -12.45
N GLY A 247 -15.53 15.15 -12.52
CA GLY A 247 -14.40 16.05 -12.21
C GLY A 247 -13.29 16.08 -13.26
N VAL A 248 -13.57 15.57 -14.46
CA VAL A 248 -12.71 15.66 -15.65
C VAL A 248 -13.44 16.44 -16.72
N ASP A 249 -12.78 17.43 -17.34
CA ASP A 249 -13.35 18.14 -18.48
C ASP A 249 -13.54 17.16 -19.65
N ARG A 250 -14.80 16.97 -20.05
CA ARG A 250 -15.19 16.02 -21.10
C ARG A 250 -14.81 16.49 -22.50
N SER A 251 -14.47 17.77 -22.69
CA SER A 251 -14.10 18.35 -23.99
C SER A 251 -12.87 17.68 -24.62
N ALA A 252 -12.02 17.04 -23.79
CA ALA A 252 -10.78 16.40 -24.21
C ALA A 252 -10.90 14.90 -24.52
N VAL A 253 -12.08 14.27 -24.37
CA VAL A 253 -12.27 12.82 -24.58
C VAL A 253 -13.17 12.57 -25.77
N LYS A 254 -12.70 11.76 -26.74
CA LYS A 254 -13.53 11.33 -27.88
C LYS A 254 -14.66 10.43 -27.37
N LYS A 255 -15.90 10.84 -27.62
CA LYS A 255 -17.08 9.96 -27.53
C LYS A 255 -17.22 9.19 -28.85
N GLN A 256 -17.49 7.90 -28.78
CA GLN A 256 -17.94 7.08 -29.90
C GLN A 256 -19.15 6.28 -29.46
#